data_AF-A0A821GT16-F1
#
_entry.id   AF-A0A821GT16-F1
#
_cell.length_a   1.000
_cell.length_b   1.000
_cell.length_c   1.000
_cell.angle_alpha   90.00
_cell.angle_beta   90.00
_cell.angle_gamma   90.00
#
_symmetry.space_group_name_H-M   'P 1'
#
loop_
_entity.id
_entity.type
_entity.pdbx_description
1 polymer ?
#
loop_
_entity_poly.entity_id
_entity_poly.type
_entity_poly.pdbx_seq_one_letter_code
_entity_poly.pdbx_strand_id
1 'polypeptide(L)'
;MERIAIDNSGTLRSFYDGCQDIIRGKLIGNFITQSTSCEEQPTCLLIKGRTPESQNLLAKINIDWELRLSIYLKLVPVSGIASLINYPRRIDKNTRFLYFHQKTYTESCHDSFNDSETPSFSKTCATHIITEINWGMNIIIVLQLAPDQAIKIDPILEKITLSLINDTRAMRMKQDEKDLCETVISITVYANIDEFTKLTKLEDVYREIFKLKKVRNEHQRLSYILFPIRTLYPQCTENNLTFMCIDQSVAESLEVYLLQKCNELKLLRFRLNHDLPNLLQGKLEEQLKESHTCLGQIDEIHEQQLQQIRELVIKIRKEINIQNSIDKITELYSQTTVSNSLQKLTNILDELKTKGKLITKLQKNGFEYCNVANLGIRNELAESQIIDILFGNDSQKALLFSNDTFRNDDQENWTKLYSQMMEESKNNSQLRLVYADFTYST
;
A
#
# COMPACT_ATOMS: atom_id res chain seq x y z
N MET A 1 24.93 -5.12 13.16
CA MET A 1 23.48 -4.83 12.98
C MET A 1 22.97 -5.70 11.85
N GLU A 2 21.82 -6.35 12.01
CA GLU A 2 21.17 -7.08 10.90
C GLU A 2 20.15 -6.18 10.21
N ARG A 3 20.12 -6.21 8.86
CA ARG A 3 19.17 -5.46 8.02
C ARG A 3 18.61 -6.36 6.94
N ILE A 4 17.29 -6.40 6.76
CA ILE A 4 16.70 -7.14 5.63
C ILE A 4 17.19 -6.55 4.30
N ALA A 5 17.56 -7.42 3.38
CA ALA A 5 18.09 -7.06 2.06
C ALA A 5 16.93 -6.63 1.15
N ILE A 6 16.60 -5.34 1.15
CA ILE A 6 15.63 -4.74 0.21
C ILE A 6 16.30 -4.47 -1.14
N ASP A 7 17.53 -3.95 -1.10
CA ASP A 7 18.39 -3.76 -2.25
C ASP A 7 19.27 -5.01 -2.43
N ASN A 8 19.00 -5.79 -3.47
CA ASN A 8 19.71 -7.03 -3.79
C ASN A 8 21.12 -6.81 -4.37
N SER A 9 21.55 -5.57 -4.60
CA SER A 9 22.88 -5.25 -5.15
C SER A 9 24.01 -5.40 -4.12
N GLY A 10 23.68 -5.46 -2.83
CA GLY A 10 24.64 -5.60 -1.74
C GLY A 10 25.43 -6.92 -1.82
N THR A 11 26.74 -6.83 -1.68
CA THR A 11 27.64 -8.00 -1.64
C THR A 11 28.54 -7.92 -0.41
N LEU A 12 29.27 -8.99 -0.12
CA LEU A 12 30.30 -8.93 0.92
C LEU A 12 31.28 -7.80 0.63
N ARG A 13 31.67 -7.09 1.69
CA ARG A 13 32.47 -5.86 1.67
C ARG A 13 31.83 -4.67 0.95
N SER A 14 30.53 -4.71 0.62
CA SER A 14 29.80 -3.53 0.16
C SER A 14 29.69 -2.47 1.24
N PHE A 15 29.76 -1.21 0.84
CA PHE A 15 29.55 -0.05 1.70
C PHE A 15 28.07 0.22 1.90
N TYR A 16 27.67 0.45 3.14
CA TYR A 16 26.29 0.72 3.54
C TYR A 16 26.18 2.06 4.25
N ASP A 17 25.32 2.95 3.74
CA ASP A 17 24.96 4.21 4.38
C ASP A 17 23.77 3.95 5.32
N GLY A 18 24.06 3.77 6.61
CA GLY A 18 23.04 3.55 7.64
C GLY A 18 22.07 4.72 7.83
N CYS A 19 22.43 5.94 7.41
CA CYS A 19 21.55 7.09 7.54
C CYS A 19 20.39 7.05 6.54
N GLN A 20 20.64 6.47 5.36
CA GLN A 20 19.69 6.41 4.23
C GLN A 20 19.26 4.98 3.86
N ASP A 21 19.87 3.95 4.46
CA ASP A 21 19.67 2.53 4.17
C ASP A 21 19.92 2.15 2.69
N ILE A 22 21.08 2.54 2.16
CA ILE A 22 21.46 2.33 0.75
C ILE A 22 22.91 1.85 0.59
N ILE A 23 23.14 1.08 -0.47
CA ILE A 23 24.47 0.61 -0.86
C ILE A 23 25.23 1.72 -1.60
N ARG A 24 26.49 1.97 -1.21
CA ARG A 24 27.33 3.07 -1.72
C ARG A 24 28.60 2.61 -2.44
N GLY A 25 28.63 1.35 -2.87
CA GLY A 25 29.78 0.73 -3.54
C GLY A 25 30.31 -0.47 -2.76
N LYS A 26 31.59 -0.80 -2.96
CA LYS A 26 32.27 -1.91 -2.26
C LYS A 26 33.76 -1.69 -2.14
N LEU A 27 34.37 -2.33 -1.14
CA LEU A 27 35.83 -2.46 -1.10
C LEU A 27 36.29 -3.35 -2.26
N ILE A 28 37.36 -2.92 -2.90
CA ILE A 28 38.06 -3.68 -3.93
C ILE A 28 39.22 -4.40 -3.23
N GLY A 29 39.30 -5.71 -3.40
CA GLY A 29 40.35 -6.53 -2.81
C GLY A 29 40.00 -8.00 -2.88
N ASN A 30 41.00 -8.85 -2.71
CA ASN A 30 40.79 -10.29 -2.55
C ASN A 30 40.41 -10.57 -1.10
N PHE A 31 39.45 -11.46 -0.89
CA PHE A 31 39.03 -11.91 0.43
C PHE A 31 38.59 -13.36 0.38
N ILE A 32 38.65 -14.03 1.53
CA ILE A 32 38.19 -15.41 1.64
C ILE A 32 36.73 -15.40 2.11
N THR A 33 35.87 -15.99 1.29
CA THR A 33 34.47 -16.25 1.63
C THR A 33 34.36 -17.57 2.37
N GLN A 34 33.67 -17.57 3.51
CA GLN A 34 33.24 -18.78 4.18
C GLN A 34 31.73 -18.91 4.10
N SER A 35 31.26 -20.15 4.01
CA SER A 35 29.85 -20.48 3.84
C SER A 35 29.46 -21.50 4.89
N THR A 36 28.54 -21.11 5.76
CA THR A 36 28.05 -21.94 6.86
C THR A 36 26.58 -22.25 6.63
N SER A 37 26.22 -23.53 6.60
CA SER A 37 24.82 -23.95 6.53
C SER A 37 24.07 -23.53 7.79
N CYS A 38 22.81 -23.17 7.63
CA CYS A 38 21.92 -22.85 8.73
C CYS A 38 20.93 -24.01 8.96
N GLU A 39 20.74 -24.40 10.21
CA GLU A 39 19.76 -25.43 10.62
C GLU A 39 18.44 -24.81 11.12
N GLU A 40 18.16 -23.56 10.76
CA GLU A 40 16.94 -22.88 11.18
C GLU A 40 15.70 -23.47 10.51
N GLN A 41 14.66 -23.74 11.29
CA GLN A 41 13.41 -24.25 10.75
C GLN A 41 12.67 -23.16 9.95
N PRO A 42 12.06 -23.50 8.81
CA PRO A 42 11.23 -22.57 8.06
C PRO A 42 10.08 -22.05 8.93
N THR A 43 9.83 -20.74 8.85
CA THR A 43 8.66 -20.10 9.44
C THR A 43 7.57 -19.95 8.37
N CYS A 44 6.35 -20.37 8.67
CA CYS A 44 5.20 -20.10 7.82
C CYS A 44 4.01 -19.63 8.67
N LEU A 45 3.40 -18.50 8.34
CA LEU A 45 2.33 -17.89 9.12
C LEU A 45 1.14 -17.52 8.24
N LEU A 46 -0.07 -17.81 8.73
CA LEU A 46 -1.32 -17.30 8.16
C LEU A 46 -1.80 -16.09 8.97
N ILE A 47 -1.85 -14.93 8.35
CA ILE A 47 -2.34 -13.68 8.96
C ILE A 47 -3.69 -13.33 8.32
N LYS A 48 -4.66 -12.97 9.16
CA LYS A 48 -6.00 -12.56 8.71
C LYS A 48 -6.05 -11.04 8.57
N GLY A 49 -6.75 -10.54 7.56
CA GLY A 49 -6.92 -9.10 7.39
C GLY A 49 -7.83 -8.49 8.47
N ARG A 50 -7.62 -7.19 8.73
CA ARG A 50 -8.31 -6.41 9.77
C ARG A 50 -8.06 -6.91 11.21
N THR A 51 -6.95 -7.60 11.43
CA THR A 51 -6.42 -7.89 12.78
C THR A 51 -5.26 -6.95 13.12
N PRO A 52 -4.87 -6.80 14.40
CA PRO A 52 -3.70 -6.00 14.78
C PRO A 52 -2.43 -6.39 14.00
N GLU A 53 -2.22 -7.68 13.75
CA GLU A 53 -1.06 -8.17 13.00
C GLU A 53 -1.05 -7.71 11.54
N SER A 54 -2.22 -7.49 10.94
CA SER A 54 -2.35 -6.99 9.57
C SER A 54 -2.22 -5.48 9.43
N GLN A 55 -2.16 -4.73 10.54
CA GLN A 55 -2.04 -3.27 10.50
C GLN A 55 -0.63 -2.83 10.09
N ASN A 56 0.40 -3.50 10.63
CA ASN A 56 1.80 -3.25 10.29
C ASN A 56 2.45 -4.54 9.76
N LEU A 57 2.14 -4.87 8.50
CA LEU A 57 2.64 -6.08 7.89
C LEU A 57 4.17 -6.12 7.80
N LEU A 58 4.83 -4.97 7.58
CA LEU A 58 6.30 -4.89 7.52
C LEU A 58 6.92 -5.32 8.87
N ALA A 59 6.34 -4.90 9.99
CA ALA A 59 6.75 -5.37 11.31
C ALA A 59 6.51 -6.86 11.49
N LYS A 60 5.39 -7.37 10.98
CA LYS A 60 5.02 -8.79 11.09
C LYS A 60 5.93 -9.73 10.31
N ILE A 61 6.57 -9.25 9.24
CA ILE A 61 7.56 -9.99 8.43
C ILE A 61 9.01 -9.71 8.87
N ASN A 62 9.21 -9.30 10.13
CA ASN A 62 10.51 -9.09 10.76
C ASN A 62 11.39 -8.02 10.09
N ILE A 63 10.82 -7.06 9.35
CA ILE A 63 11.57 -5.84 8.97
C ILE A 63 11.71 -5.01 10.23
N ASP A 64 12.95 -4.71 10.62
CA ASP A 64 13.24 -3.92 11.81
C ASP A 64 12.71 -2.48 11.68
N TRP A 65 12.44 -1.83 12.81
CA TRP A 65 11.74 -0.55 12.83
C TRP A 65 12.51 0.59 12.14
N GLU A 66 13.84 0.60 12.16
CA GLU A 66 14.65 1.64 11.49
C GLU A 66 14.48 1.51 9.97
N LEU A 67 14.54 0.27 9.47
CA LEU A 67 14.32 0.00 8.06
C LEU A 67 12.87 0.27 7.64
N ARG A 68 11.89 -0.05 8.50
CA ARG A 68 10.48 0.32 8.27
C ARG A 68 10.31 1.83 8.15
N LEU A 69 10.93 2.61 9.03
CA LEU A 69 10.94 4.07 8.90
C LEU A 69 11.55 4.52 7.57
N SER A 70 12.68 3.95 7.17
CA SER A 70 13.30 4.25 5.88
C SER A 70 12.40 3.91 4.68
N ILE A 71 11.64 2.81 4.77
CA ILE A 71 10.64 2.43 3.76
C ILE A 71 9.48 3.45 3.74
N TYR A 72 8.86 3.76 4.88
CA TYR A 72 7.74 4.70 4.95
C TYR A 72 8.14 6.11 4.50
N LEU A 73 9.37 6.51 4.84
CA LEU A 73 9.98 7.75 4.40
C LEU A 73 10.55 7.67 2.99
N LYS A 74 10.43 6.57 2.24
CA LYS A 74 11.00 6.45 0.89
C LYS A 74 12.49 6.83 0.79
N LEU A 75 13.27 6.58 1.84
CA LEU A 75 14.73 6.74 1.82
C LEU A 75 15.40 5.64 0.98
N VAL A 76 14.75 4.47 0.93
CA VAL A 76 15.15 3.33 0.12
C VAL A 76 14.10 3.05 -0.97
N PRO A 77 14.51 2.68 -2.20
CA PRO A 77 13.58 2.17 -3.20
C PRO A 77 12.85 0.93 -2.66
N VAL A 78 11.52 0.92 -2.80
CA VAL A 78 10.68 -0.20 -2.36
C VAL A 78 10.65 -1.30 -3.41
N SER A 79 11.48 -2.32 -3.21
CA SER A 79 11.58 -3.54 -4.04
C SER A 79 11.29 -4.81 -3.24
N GLY A 80 11.04 -5.91 -3.97
CA GLY A 80 10.87 -7.25 -3.42
C GLY A 80 9.78 -7.32 -2.36
N ILE A 81 10.11 -7.85 -1.18
CA ILE A 81 9.14 -8.00 -0.09
C ILE A 81 8.67 -6.65 0.50
N ALA A 82 9.52 -5.61 0.45
CA ALA A 82 9.17 -4.28 0.97
C ALA A 82 8.09 -3.60 0.12
N SER A 83 7.95 -3.97 -1.16
CA SER A 83 6.87 -3.49 -2.04
C SER A 83 5.47 -3.88 -1.56
N LEU A 84 5.35 -4.73 -0.53
CA LEU A 84 4.09 -4.99 0.18
C LEU A 84 3.41 -3.72 0.67
N ILE A 85 4.19 -2.68 1.03
CA ILE A 85 3.65 -1.36 1.37
C ILE A 85 2.84 -0.76 0.21
N ASN A 86 3.01 -1.19 -1.03
CA ASN A 86 2.26 -0.67 -2.18
C ASN A 86 1.07 -1.56 -2.57
N TYR A 87 0.64 -2.49 -1.71
CA TYR A 87 -0.51 -3.35 -2.02
C TYR A 87 -1.75 -2.49 -2.39
N PRO A 88 -2.31 -2.68 -3.60
CA PRO A 88 -3.24 -1.70 -4.19
C PRO A 88 -4.67 -1.83 -3.68
N ARG A 89 -5.02 -2.94 -3.03
CA ARG A 89 -6.39 -3.21 -2.56
C ARG A 89 -6.52 -2.92 -1.07
N ARG A 90 -7.76 -2.66 -0.65
CA ARG A 90 -8.09 -2.56 0.77
C ARG A 90 -7.84 -3.91 1.47
N ILE A 91 -7.15 -3.85 2.61
CA ILE A 91 -7.04 -4.99 3.53
C ILE A 91 -8.32 -5.05 4.36
N ASP A 92 -9.10 -6.10 4.18
CA ASP A 92 -10.37 -6.30 4.87
C ASP A 92 -10.47 -7.69 5.53
N LYS A 93 -11.65 -8.03 6.06
CA LYS A 93 -11.87 -9.32 6.74
C LYS A 93 -11.71 -10.54 5.80
N ASN A 94 -11.75 -10.33 4.49
CA ASN A 94 -11.62 -11.36 3.46
C ASN A 94 -10.21 -11.38 2.85
N THR A 95 -9.28 -10.54 3.31
CA THR A 95 -7.87 -10.61 2.92
C THR A 95 -7.16 -11.65 3.80
N ARG A 96 -6.28 -12.45 3.20
CA ARG A 96 -5.35 -13.37 3.89
C ARG A 96 -3.93 -13.10 3.45
N PHE A 97 -2.98 -13.25 4.38
CA PHE A 97 -1.57 -13.21 4.08
C PHE A 97 -0.95 -14.54 4.49
N LEU A 98 -0.29 -15.21 3.54
CA LEU A 98 0.53 -16.38 3.82
C LEU A 98 1.99 -15.94 3.72
N TYR A 99 2.66 -15.86 4.87
CA TYR A 99 4.06 -15.49 5.00
C TYR A 99 4.91 -16.74 5.11
N PHE A 100 5.99 -16.84 4.33
CA PHE A 100 6.96 -17.92 4.38
C PHE A 100 8.37 -17.33 4.44
N HIS A 101 9.16 -17.81 5.39
CA HIS A 101 10.55 -17.42 5.60
C HIS A 101 11.41 -18.64 5.87
N GLN A 102 12.54 -18.73 5.17
CA GLN A 102 13.54 -19.77 5.42
C GLN A 102 14.94 -19.21 5.17
N LYS A 103 15.77 -19.22 6.20
CA LYS A 103 17.21 -19.02 6.10
C LYS A 103 17.90 -20.35 5.81
N THR A 104 18.79 -20.39 4.83
CA THR A 104 19.44 -21.62 4.38
C THR A 104 20.92 -21.65 4.71
N TYR A 105 21.62 -20.54 4.50
CA TYR A 105 23.04 -20.44 4.81
C TYR A 105 23.44 -18.99 5.04
N THR A 106 24.60 -18.82 5.66
CA THR A 106 25.26 -17.54 5.83
C THR A 106 26.58 -17.57 5.08
N GLU A 107 26.84 -16.51 4.34
CA GLU A 107 28.12 -16.25 3.69
C GLU A 107 28.82 -15.12 4.45
N SER A 108 30.06 -15.31 4.89
CA SER A 108 30.83 -14.32 5.64
C SER A 108 32.18 -14.06 4.99
N CYS A 109 32.71 -12.85 5.14
CA CYS A 109 34.10 -12.54 4.84
C CYS A 109 34.94 -12.57 6.12
N HIS A 110 35.95 -13.45 6.17
CA HIS A 110 36.94 -13.48 7.24
C HIS A 110 38.25 -12.88 6.73
N ASP A 111 38.30 -11.55 6.67
CA ASP A 111 39.58 -10.85 6.54
C ASP A 111 39.95 -10.25 7.90
N SER A 112 41.24 -10.30 8.23
CA SER A 112 41.80 -9.27 9.10
C SER A 112 41.70 -7.96 8.32
N PHE A 113 40.89 -7.01 8.77
CA PHE A 113 40.86 -5.63 8.24
C PHE A 113 42.18 -4.85 8.52
N ASN A 114 43.30 -5.57 8.62
CA ASN A 114 44.67 -5.09 8.80
C ASN A 114 45.35 -4.76 7.46
N ASP A 115 44.60 -4.33 6.46
CA ASP A 115 45.20 -3.78 5.24
C ASP A 115 46.00 -2.53 5.64
N SER A 116 47.28 -2.48 5.24
CA SER A 116 48.20 -1.39 5.57
C SER A 116 47.78 -0.04 4.96
N GLU A 117 46.89 -0.06 3.97
CA GLU A 117 46.29 1.12 3.37
C GLU A 117 44.84 1.25 3.82
N THR A 118 44.54 2.29 4.60
CA THR A 118 43.16 2.59 5.00
C THR A 118 42.41 3.16 3.80
N PRO A 119 41.34 2.51 3.31
CA PRO A 119 40.54 3.07 2.23
C PRO A 119 39.97 4.43 2.65
N SER A 120 39.91 5.41 1.74
CA SER A 120 39.17 6.64 2.06
C SER A 120 37.68 6.38 1.89
N PHE A 121 36.92 6.57 2.97
CA PHE A 121 35.47 6.41 2.98
C PHE A 121 34.75 7.75 2.77
N SER A 122 35.48 8.87 2.77
CA SER A 122 34.95 10.23 2.79
C SER A 122 33.98 10.54 1.65
N LYS A 123 34.23 9.93 0.48
CA LYS A 123 33.42 10.09 -0.74
C LYS A 123 32.20 9.17 -0.79
N THR A 124 32.12 8.16 0.08
CA THR A 124 31.07 7.13 0.03
C THR A 124 29.86 7.47 0.88
N CYS A 125 30.02 8.32 1.90
CA CYS A 125 29.01 8.57 2.96
C CYS A 125 28.56 7.28 3.69
N ALA A 126 29.32 6.20 3.58
CA ALA A 126 29.00 4.94 4.21
C ALA A 126 29.34 4.99 5.71
N THR A 127 28.54 4.28 6.50
CA THR A 127 28.76 4.15 7.94
C THR A 127 29.11 2.71 8.33
N HIS A 128 28.73 1.74 7.49
CA HIS A 128 28.95 0.32 7.72
C HIS A 128 29.50 -0.39 6.48
N ILE A 129 30.01 -1.60 6.70
CA ILE A 129 30.38 -2.58 5.67
C ILE A 129 29.56 -3.85 5.89
N ILE A 130 29.10 -4.47 4.80
CA ILE A 130 28.47 -5.80 4.82
C ILE A 130 29.56 -6.85 5.04
N THR A 131 29.56 -7.50 6.20
CA THR A 131 30.53 -8.56 6.53
C THR A 131 29.96 -9.96 6.39
N GLU A 132 28.64 -10.08 6.49
CA GLU A 132 27.94 -11.35 6.28
C GLU A 132 26.62 -11.12 5.53
N ILE A 133 26.19 -12.15 4.81
CA ILE A 133 24.93 -12.19 4.08
C ILE A 133 24.21 -13.47 4.47
N ASN A 134 22.98 -13.33 4.94
CA ASN A 134 22.08 -14.45 5.11
C ASN A 134 21.33 -14.70 3.80
N TRP A 135 21.29 -15.94 3.36
CA TRP A 135 20.67 -16.37 2.10
C TRP A 135 19.49 -17.29 2.37
N GLY A 136 18.45 -17.17 1.53
CA GLY A 136 17.25 -17.98 1.63
C GLY A 136 16.04 -17.37 0.94
N MET A 137 14.85 -17.66 1.47
CA MET A 137 13.56 -17.30 0.87
C MET A 137 12.74 -16.44 1.84
N ASN A 138 12.20 -15.32 1.35
CA ASN A 138 11.29 -14.46 2.09
C ASN A 138 10.12 -14.09 1.19
N ILE A 139 8.92 -14.60 1.49
CA ILE A 139 7.77 -14.55 0.60
C ILE A 139 6.52 -14.20 1.40
N ILE A 140 5.72 -13.28 0.90
CA ILE A 140 4.37 -13.01 1.40
C ILE A 140 3.38 -13.04 0.23
N ILE A 141 2.37 -13.88 0.39
CA ILE A 141 1.29 -14.07 -0.59
C ILE A 141 0.06 -13.39 -0.01
N VAL A 142 -0.48 -12.41 -0.74
CA VAL A 142 -1.71 -11.70 -0.38
C VAL A 142 -2.86 -12.27 -1.21
N LEU A 143 -3.85 -12.86 -0.54
CA LEU A 143 -5.05 -13.40 -1.15
C LEU A 143 -6.24 -12.51 -0.83
N GLN A 144 -6.99 -12.13 -1.87
CA GLN A 144 -8.30 -11.49 -1.71
C GLN A 144 -9.39 -12.54 -1.96
N LEU A 145 -10.14 -12.89 -0.93
CA LEU A 145 -11.21 -13.87 -1.00
C LEU A 145 -12.55 -13.20 -1.31
N ALA A 146 -13.48 -13.96 -1.90
CA ALA A 146 -14.87 -13.53 -1.99
C ALA A 146 -15.54 -13.59 -0.60
N PRO A 147 -16.64 -12.84 -0.38
CA PRO A 147 -17.44 -12.98 0.82
C PRO A 147 -17.78 -14.47 1.06
N ASP A 148 -17.62 -14.91 2.30
CA ASP A 148 -17.94 -16.28 2.77
C ASP A 148 -17.00 -17.42 2.32
N GLN A 149 -15.99 -17.14 1.50
CA GLN A 149 -14.99 -18.16 1.13
C GLN A 149 -13.95 -18.44 2.21
N ALA A 150 -13.75 -17.50 3.13
CA ALA A 150 -12.78 -17.60 4.22
C ALA A 150 -12.86 -18.93 4.98
N ILE A 151 -14.06 -19.40 5.32
CA ILE A 151 -14.27 -20.64 6.10
C ILE A 151 -13.76 -21.87 5.34
N LYS A 152 -13.80 -21.84 4.01
CA LYS A 152 -13.40 -22.97 3.16
C LYS A 152 -11.92 -22.91 2.77
N ILE A 153 -11.39 -21.71 2.56
CA ILE A 153 -9.99 -21.49 2.16
C ILE A 153 -9.03 -21.54 3.36
N ASP A 154 -9.42 -21.02 4.53
CA ASP A 154 -8.54 -21.01 5.72
C ASP A 154 -7.96 -22.40 6.05
N PRO A 155 -8.76 -23.51 6.05
CA PRO A 155 -8.22 -24.85 6.27
C PRO A 155 -7.20 -25.31 5.21
N ILE A 156 -7.33 -24.86 3.95
CA ILE A 156 -6.36 -25.18 2.89
C ILE A 156 -5.05 -24.44 3.15
N LEU A 157 -5.14 -23.15 3.49
CA LEU A 157 -3.96 -22.33 3.83
C LEU A 157 -3.25 -22.86 5.08
N GLU A 158 -3.98 -23.36 6.07
CA GLU A 158 -3.43 -24.02 7.26
C GLU A 158 -2.68 -25.32 6.90
N LYS A 159 -3.24 -26.14 6.01
CA LYS A 159 -2.55 -27.34 5.50
C LYS A 159 -1.27 -26.99 4.74
N ILE A 160 -1.31 -25.96 3.88
CA ILE A 160 -0.12 -25.45 3.17
C ILE A 160 0.94 -25.01 4.18
N THR A 161 0.53 -24.24 5.20
CA THR A 161 1.42 -23.74 6.26
C THR A 161 2.13 -24.90 6.96
N LEU A 162 1.39 -25.91 7.41
CA LEU A 162 1.94 -27.10 8.06
C LEU A 162 2.87 -27.89 7.13
N SER A 163 2.52 -28.01 5.86
CA SER A 163 3.36 -28.71 4.87
C SER A 163 4.69 -27.98 4.61
N LEU A 164 4.66 -26.65 4.52
CA LEU A 164 5.86 -25.85 4.30
C LEU A 164 6.82 -25.86 5.50
N ILE A 165 6.29 -25.93 6.72
CA ILE A 165 7.09 -26.01 7.96
C ILE A 165 7.73 -27.39 8.11
N ASN A 166 6.94 -28.46 8.00
CA ASN A 166 7.37 -29.80 8.41
C ASN A 166 8.34 -30.49 7.44
N ASP A 167 8.65 -29.88 6.29
CA ASP A 167 9.48 -30.43 5.19
C ASP A 167 9.11 -31.86 4.73
N THR A 168 7.94 -32.32 5.14
CA THR A 168 7.35 -33.57 4.68
C THR A 168 6.81 -33.37 3.27
N ARG A 169 6.82 -34.43 2.47
CA ARG A 169 6.46 -34.44 1.03
C ARG A 169 5.39 -33.41 0.68
N ALA A 170 5.56 -32.75 -0.46
CA ALA A 170 4.59 -31.80 -0.99
C ALA A 170 3.17 -32.35 -0.88
N MET A 171 2.31 -31.61 -0.20
CA MET A 171 0.89 -31.88 -0.13
C MET A 171 0.35 -31.94 -1.55
N ARG A 172 -0.48 -32.94 -1.82
CA ARG A 172 -1.32 -32.97 -3.02
C ARG A 172 -2.65 -32.35 -2.65
N MET A 173 -2.93 -31.17 -3.21
CA MET A 173 -4.26 -30.57 -3.15
C MET A 173 -5.24 -31.46 -3.91
N LYS A 174 -6.39 -31.75 -3.29
CA LYS A 174 -7.48 -32.45 -3.95
C LYS A 174 -8.12 -31.56 -5.02
N GLN A 175 -8.85 -32.15 -5.98
CA GLN A 175 -9.45 -31.37 -7.07
C GLN A 175 -10.44 -30.31 -6.55
N ASP A 176 -11.26 -30.65 -5.55
CA ASP A 176 -12.19 -29.72 -4.89
C ASP A 176 -11.46 -28.55 -4.21
N GLU A 177 -10.29 -28.80 -3.61
CA GLU A 177 -9.45 -27.74 -3.02
C GLU A 177 -8.85 -26.82 -4.10
N LYS A 178 -8.43 -27.40 -5.24
CA LYS A 178 -7.93 -26.64 -6.40
C LYS A 178 -9.01 -25.76 -6.99
N ASP A 179 -10.19 -26.33 -7.27
CA ASP A 179 -11.34 -25.61 -7.82
C ASP A 179 -11.71 -24.43 -6.90
N LEU A 180 -11.67 -24.63 -5.59
CA LEU A 180 -11.90 -23.56 -4.63
C LEU A 180 -10.82 -22.47 -4.69
N CYS A 181 -9.53 -22.84 -4.79
CA CYS A 181 -8.45 -21.86 -4.91
C CYS A 181 -8.52 -21.05 -6.22
N GLU A 182 -9.08 -21.61 -7.29
CA GLU A 182 -9.31 -20.88 -8.55
C GLU A 182 -10.39 -19.80 -8.43
N THR A 183 -11.27 -19.89 -7.43
CA THR A 183 -12.29 -18.85 -7.16
C THR A 183 -11.79 -17.66 -6.36
N VAL A 184 -10.51 -17.66 -5.94
CA VAL A 184 -9.88 -16.53 -5.24
C VAL A 184 -9.82 -15.31 -6.17
N ILE A 185 -10.29 -14.14 -5.70
CA ILE A 185 -10.43 -12.93 -6.52
C ILE A 185 -9.08 -12.43 -7.02
N SER A 186 -8.06 -12.47 -6.17
CA SER A 186 -6.69 -12.14 -6.58
C SER A 186 -5.65 -12.75 -5.65
N ILE A 187 -4.50 -13.03 -6.24
CA ILE A 187 -3.29 -13.43 -5.55
C ILE A 187 -2.19 -12.47 -5.99
N THR A 188 -1.49 -11.88 -5.02
CA THR A 188 -0.33 -11.01 -5.26
C THR A 188 0.81 -11.48 -4.39
N VAL A 189 1.98 -11.69 -4.98
CA VAL A 189 3.15 -12.23 -4.27
C VAL A 189 4.24 -11.16 -4.19
N TYR A 190 4.74 -10.94 -2.98
CA TYR A 190 5.93 -10.11 -2.73
C TYR A 190 7.02 -11.01 -2.16
N ALA A 191 8.19 -10.98 -2.77
CA ALA A 191 9.28 -11.89 -2.41
C ALA A 191 10.65 -11.25 -2.65
N ASN A 192 11.70 -11.83 -2.04
CA ASN A 192 13.09 -11.50 -2.39
C ASN A 192 13.59 -12.22 -3.66
N ILE A 193 12.81 -13.17 -4.18
CA ILE A 193 13.04 -13.92 -5.42
C ILE A 193 12.01 -13.46 -6.46
N ASP A 194 12.46 -12.76 -7.50
CA ASP A 194 11.60 -12.03 -8.44
C ASP A 194 10.66 -12.94 -9.24
N GLU A 195 11.04 -14.18 -9.47
CA GLU A 195 10.25 -15.18 -10.19
C GLU A 195 8.88 -15.41 -9.53
N PHE A 196 8.80 -15.34 -8.21
CA PHE A 196 7.55 -15.51 -7.48
C PHE A 196 6.54 -14.40 -7.75
N THR A 197 7.00 -13.18 -8.04
CA THR A 197 6.12 -12.02 -8.26
C THR A 197 5.25 -12.18 -9.52
N LYS A 198 5.64 -13.08 -10.43
CA LYS A 198 4.94 -13.39 -11.67
C LYS A 198 3.84 -14.45 -11.50
N LEU A 199 3.82 -15.15 -10.35
CA LEU A 199 2.88 -16.23 -10.09
C LEU A 199 1.53 -15.68 -9.60
N THR A 200 0.45 -16.14 -10.22
CA THR A 200 -0.92 -15.67 -9.93
C THR A 200 -1.83 -16.75 -9.33
N LYS A 201 -1.36 -17.99 -9.22
CA LYS A 201 -2.10 -19.13 -8.65
C LYS A 201 -1.43 -19.65 -7.39
N LEU A 202 -2.22 -19.95 -6.36
CA LEU A 202 -1.73 -20.41 -5.06
C LEU A 202 -0.95 -21.74 -5.17
N GLU A 203 -1.46 -22.69 -5.96
CA GLU A 203 -0.80 -23.98 -6.16
C GLU A 203 0.58 -23.82 -6.82
N ASP A 204 0.70 -22.92 -7.80
CA ASP A 204 1.96 -22.67 -8.49
C ASP A 204 2.99 -22.06 -7.54
N VAL A 205 2.58 -21.09 -6.73
CA VAL A 205 3.44 -20.52 -5.68
C VAL A 205 3.88 -21.59 -4.69
N TYR A 206 2.94 -22.37 -4.15
CA TYR A 206 3.25 -23.42 -3.19
C TYR A 206 4.24 -24.47 -3.75
N ARG A 207 3.99 -24.93 -4.98
CA ARG A 207 4.86 -25.91 -5.66
C ARG A 207 6.25 -25.34 -5.89
N GLU A 208 6.35 -24.08 -6.32
CA GLU A 208 7.64 -23.44 -6.57
C GLU A 208 8.40 -23.21 -5.27
N ILE A 209 7.73 -22.82 -4.17
CA ILE A 209 8.36 -22.78 -2.84
C ILE A 209 8.97 -24.15 -2.54
N PHE A 210 8.16 -25.21 -2.56
CA PHE A 210 8.61 -26.55 -2.19
C PHE A 210 9.79 -27.07 -3.04
N LYS A 211 9.81 -26.71 -4.34
CA LYS A 211 10.92 -27.01 -5.25
C LYS A 211 12.19 -26.26 -4.83
N LEU A 212 12.10 -24.94 -4.64
CA LEU A 212 13.25 -24.08 -4.38
C LEU A 212 13.83 -24.26 -2.97
N LYS A 213 13.03 -24.69 -1.99
CA LYS A 213 13.53 -25.02 -0.63
C LYS A 213 14.76 -25.93 -0.65
N LYS A 214 14.90 -26.79 -1.66
CA LYS A 214 15.99 -27.78 -1.79
C LYS A 214 17.16 -27.34 -2.67
N VAL A 215 17.04 -26.21 -3.39
CA VAL A 215 18.02 -25.77 -4.38
C VAL A 215 18.72 -24.51 -3.88
N ARG A 216 19.82 -24.69 -3.14
CA ARG A 216 20.57 -23.59 -2.51
C ARG A 216 20.99 -22.47 -3.47
N ASN A 217 21.32 -22.81 -4.71
CA ASN A 217 21.81 -21.85 -5.71
C ASN A 217 20.72 -20.91 -6.26
N GLU A 218 19.45 -21.20 -5.99
CA GLU A 218 18.32 -20.36 -6.40
C GLU A 218 17.83 -19.45 -5.26
N HIS A 219 18.49 -19.51 -4.09
CA HIS A 219 18.17 -18.65 -2.95
C HIS A 219 18.74 -17.25 -3.16
N GLN A 220 18.05 -16.26 -2.59
CA GLN A 220 18.44 -14.86 -2.69
C GLN A 220 18.81 -14.30 -1.32
N ARG A 221 19.36 -13.10 -1.32
CA ARG A 221 19.76 -12.39 -0.10
C ARG A 221 18.52 -12.16 0.76
N LEU A 222 18.61 -12.50 2.05
CA LEU A 222 17.58 -12.26 3.05
C LEU A 222 17.91 -11.02 3.87
N SER A 223 19.13 -10.97 4.36
CA SER A 223 19.60 -9.90 5.22
C SER A 223 21.11 -9.74 5.16
N TYR A 224 21.54 -8.54 5.51
CA TYR A 224 22.92 -8.12 5.62
C TYR A 224 23.30 -7.99 7.09
N ILE A 225 24.44 -8.55 7.46
CA ILE A 225 25.10 -8.26 8.74
C ILE A 225 26.11 -7.15 8.49
N LEU A 226 25.81 -6.00 9.11
CA LEU A 226 26.53 -4.74 8.96
C LEU A 226 27.44 -4.50 10.15
N PHE A 227 28.72 -4.24 9.88
CA PHE A 227 29.70 -3.79 10.87
C PHE A 227 30.08 -2.33 10.67
N PRO A 228 30.16 -1.51 11.73
CA PRO A 228 30.55 -0.11 11.60
C PRO A 228 31.98 0.03 11.07
N ILE A 229 32.18 0.96 10.11
CA ILE A 229 33.51 1.22 9.53
C ILE A 229 34.50 1.64 10.63
N ARG A 230 34.08 2.45 11.60
CA ARG A 230 34.91 2.87 12.74
C ARG A 230 35.41 1.72 13.60
N THR A 231 34.67 0.61 13.66
CA THR A 231 35.08 -0.58 14.40
C THR A 231 36.10 -1.39 13.61
N LEU A 232 35.92 -1.49 12.29
CA LEU A 232 36.81 -2.24 11.40
C LEU A 232 38.12 -1.49 11.09
N TYR A 233 38.06 -0.15 11.05
CA TYR A 233 39.19 0.74 10.77
C TYR A 233 39.25 1.89 11.81
N PRO A 234 39.67 1.61 13.05
CA PRO A 234 39.71 2.62 14.13
C PRO A 234 40.60 3.83 13.83
N GLN A 235 41.62 3.66 12.98
CA GLN A 235 42.51 4.72 12.52
C GLN A 235 41.84 5.75 11.59
N CYS A 236 40.65 5.44 11.07
CA CYS A 236 39.92 6.35 10.20
C CYS A 236 39.17 7.41 11.02
N THR A 237 39.69 8.63 11.05
CA THR A 237 39.13 9.77 11.80
C THR A 237 38.05 10.54 11.04
N GLU A 238 37.48 9.98 9.97
CA GLU A 238 36.49 10.67 9.15
C GLU A 238 35.16 10.87 9.93
N ASN A 239 34.66 12.11 9.92
CA ASN A 239 33.45 12.49 10.65
C ASN A 239 32.17 11.85 10.09
N ASN A 240 32.15 11.50 8.81
CA ASN A 240 30.96 11.00 8.10
C ASN A 240 30.64 9.52 8.38
N LEU A 241 31.33 8.90 9.33
CA LEU A 241 31.21 7.49 9.67
C LEU A 241 30.30 7.22 10.89
N THR A 242 29.60 8.25 11.40
CA THR A 242 28.62 8.09 12.48
C THR A 242 27.30 7.55 11.97
N PHE A 243 26.73 6.64 12.74
CA PHE A 243 25.32 6.27 12.65
C PHE A 243 24.82 6.08 14.07
N MET A 244 23.75 6.80 14.40
CA MET A 244 22.98 6.55 15.61
C MET A 244 21.57 6.10 15.24
N CYS A 245 21.04 5.16 16.01
CA CYS A 245 19.63 4.85 15.95
C CYS A 245 18.81 6.01 16.52
N ILE A 246 17.61 6.18 15.99
CA ILE A 246 16.62 7.10 16.57
C ILE A 246 16.18 6.55 17.93
N ASP A 247 15.81 7.40 18.87
CA ASP A 247 15.17 6.92 20.09
C ASP A 247 13.89 6.14 19.77
N GLN A 248 13.71 4.99 20.42
CA GLN A 248 12.62 4.06 20.11
C GLN A 248 11.24 4.73 20.29
N SER A 249 11.06 5.57 21.30
CA SER A 249 9.77 6.24 21.55
C SER A 249 9.40 7.23 20.43
N VAL A 250 10.39 7.94 19.92
CA VAL A 250 10.25 8.87 18.79
C VAL A 250 9.97 8.09 17.51
N ALA A 251 10.70 6.99 17.30
CA ALA A 251 10.55 6.13 16.14
C ALA A 251 9.18 5.47 16.05
N GLU A 252 8.66 4.94 17.17
CA GLU A 252 7.33 4.34 17.25
C GLU A 252 6.24 5.38 16.96
N SER A 253 6.36 6.58 17.53
CA SER A 253 5.42 7.68 17.27
C SER A 253 5.42 8.10 15.80
N LEU A 254 6.61 8.19 15.19
CA LEU A 254 6.77 8.47 13.76
C LEU A 254 6.14 7.37 12.90
N GLU A 255 6.42 6.11 13.23
CA GLU A 255 5.92 4.96 12.48
C GLU A 255 4.40 4.92 12.47
N VAL A 256 3.76 5.13 13.62
CA VAL A 256 2.29 5.17 13.73
C VAL A 256 1.72 6.28 12.85
N TYR A 257 2.30 7.48 12.91
CA TYR A 257 1.88 8.61 12.09
C TYR A 257 2.00 8.30 10.58
N LEU A 258 3.17 7.84 10.14
CA LEU A 258 3.43 7.53 8.73
C LEU A 258 2.54 6.40 8.20
N LEU A 259 2.35 5.34 9.00
CA LEU A 259 1.50 4.21 8.67
C LEU A 259 0.03 4.66 8.51
N GLN A 260 -0.46 5.50 9.42
CA GLN A 260 -1.81 6.05 9.33
C GLN A 260 -1.99 6.84 8.03
N LYS A 261 -1.08 7.77 7.70
CA LYS A 261 -1.17 8.58 6.47
C LYS A 261 -1.05 7.73 5.20
N CYS A 262 -0.15 6.76 5.20
CA CYS A 262 -0.03 5.80 4.10
C CYS A 262 -1.33 5.03 3.85
N ASN A 263 -2.00 4.57 4.91
CA ASN A 263 -3.26 3.83 4.81
C ASN A 263 -4.44 4.72 4.39
N GLU A 264 -4.55 5.94 4.92
CA GLU A 264 -5.57 6.92 4.53
C GLU A 264 -5.48 7.24 3.02
N LEU A 265 -4.28 7.57 2.52
CA LEU A 265 -4.07 7.87 1.11
C LEU A 265 -4.39 6.69 0.19
N LYS A 266 -3.98 5.46 0.56
CA LYS A 266 -4.31 4.26 -0.22
C LYS A 266 -5.82 4.03 -0.29
N LEU A 267 -6.53 4.21 0.83
CA LEU A 267 -7.97 4.04 0.86
C LEU A 267 -8.65 5.04 -0.07
N LEU A 268 -8.24 6.31 -0.06
CA LEU A 268 -8.79 7.34 -0.94
C LEU A 268 -8.49 7.05 -2.41
N ARG A 269 -7.26 6.66 -2.74
CA ARG A 269 -6.87 6.22 -4.10
C ARG A 269 -7.73 5.05 -4.58
N PHE A 270 -7.92 4.04 -3.75
CA PHE A 270 -8.75 2.88 -4.10
C PHE A 270 -10.20 3.29 -4.34
N ARG A 271 -10.77 4.12 -3.47
CA ARG A 271 -12.14 4.63 -3.61
C ARG A 271 -12.32 5.42 -4.91
N LEU A 272 -11.36 6.26 -5.27
CA LEU A 272 -11.42 7.10 -6.46
C LEU A 272 -11.17 6.33 -7.75
N ASN A 273 -10.25 5.38 -7.75
CA ASN A 273 -9.88 4.65 -8.96
C ASN A 273 -10.79 3.44 -9.24
N HIS A 274 -11.49 2.92 -8.22
CA HIS A 274 -12.26 1.68 -8.35
C HIS A 274 -13.71 1.82 -7.84
N ASP A 275 -13.93 2.18 -6.57
CA ASP A 275 -15.28 2.12 -5.99
C ASP A 275 -16.23 3.12 -6.65
N LEU A 276 -15.80 4.38 -6.79
CA LEU A 276 -16.64 5.46 -7.32
C LEU A 276 -16.89 5.34 -8.83
N PRO A 277 -15.90 5.09 -9.70
CA PRO A 277 -16.15 4.92 -11.13
C PRO A 277 -17.15 3.80 -11.42
N ASN A 278 -17.03 2.66 -10.71
CA ASN A 278 -17.95 1.53 -10.84
C ASN A 278 -19.37 1.87 -10.38
N LEU A 279 -19.50 2.68 -9.32
CA LEU A 279 -20.79 3.09 -8.78
C LEU A 279 -21.47 4.18 -9.61
N LEU A 280 -20.69 5.12 -10.15
CA LEU A 280 -21.18 6.27 -10.89
C LEU A 280 -21.41 5.97 -12.38
N GLN A 281 -20.75 4.95 -12.94
CA GLN A 281 -20.96 4.48 -14.32
C GLN A 281 -20.89 5.60 -15.37
N GLY A 282 -19.90 6.50 -15.24
CA GLY A 282 -19.72 7.65 -16.15
C GLY A 282 -20.66 8.83 -15.87
N LYS A 283 -21.47 8.80 -14.80
CA LYS A 283 -22.16 10.00 -14.30
C LYS A 283 -21.20 10.79 -13.40
N LEU A 284 -21.32 12.11 -13.38
CA LEU A 284 -20.50 13.01 -12.54
C LEU A 284 -18.98 12.93 -12.80
N GLU A 285 -18.58 12.83 -14.07
CA GLU A 285 -17.16 12.76 -14.47
C GLU A 285 -16.36 13.98 -14.04
N GLU A 286 -16.97 15.17 -14.08
CA GLU A 286 -16.32 16.41 -13.64
C GLU A 286 -16.01 16.37 -12.15
N GLN A 287 -16.96 15.95 -11.31
CA GLN A 287 -16.75 15.85 -9.86
C GLN A 287 -15.73 14.76 -9.49
N LEU A 288 -15.69 13.66 -10.26
CA LEU A 288 -14.63 12.66 -10.16
C LEU A 288 -13.25 13.26 -10.50
N LYS A 289 -13.15 14.03 -11.58
CA LYS A 289 -11.92 14.72 -12.01
C LYS A 289 -11.46 15.77 -10.99
N GLU A 290 -12.37 16.54 -10.41
CA GLU A 290 -12.08 17.48 -9.32
C GLU A 290 -11.55 16.73 -8.09
N SER A 291 -12.16 15.60 -7.73
CA SER A 291 -11.69 14.77 -6.62
C SER A 291 -10.30 14.18 -6.87
N HIS A 292 -9.98 13.78 -8.09
CA HIS A 292 -8.61 13.39 -8.48
C HIS A 292 -7.62 14.55 -8.36
N THR A 293 -8.03 15.74 -8.76
CA THR A 293 -7.19 16.95 -8.65
C THR A 293 -6.91 17.28 -7.18
N CYS A 294 -7.93 17.20 -6.31
CA CYS A 294 -7.78 17.37 -4.87
C CYS A 294 -6.82 16.32 -4.27
N LEU A 295 -6.93 15.05 -4.67
CA LEU A 295 -6.00 14.01 -4.24
C LEU A 295 -4.56 14.30 -4.65
N GLY A 296 -4.34 14.79 -5.88
CA GLY A 296 -3.01 15.20 -6.36
C GLY A 296 -2.39 16.31 -5.52
N GLN A 297 -3.18 17.33 -5.14
CA GLN A 297 -2.74 18.40 -4.25
C GLN A 297 -2.38 17.87 -2.85
N ILE A 298 -3.17 16.93 -2.32
CA ILE A 298 -2.86 16.28 -1.03
C ILE A 298 -1.55 15.50 -1.12
N ASP A 299 -1.34 14.77 -2.21
CA ASP A 299 -0.11 14.02 -2.45
C ASP A 299 1.12 14.95 -2.49
N GLU A 300 1.02 16.12 -3.12
CA GLU A 300 2.10 17.13 -3.14
C GLU A 300 2.42 17.66 -1.73
N ILE A 301 1.40 18.05 -0.95
CA ILE A 301 1.59 18.56 0.42
C ILE A 301 2.21 17.46 1.30
N HIS A 302 1.71 16.23 1.19
CA HIS A 302 2.23 15.10 1.95
C HIS A 302 3.67 14.76 1.57
N GLU A 303 4.04 14.82 0.28
CA GLU A 303 5.42 14.57 -0.15
C GLU A 303 6.39 15.66 0.34
N GLN A 304 5.97 16.93 0.36
CA GLN A 304 6.76 18.02 0.96
C GLN A 304 7.00 17.78 2.46
N GLN A 305 5.96 17.36 3.18
CA GLN A 305 6.07 17.02 4.60
C GLN A 305 6.99 15.82 4.83
N LEU A 306 6.84 14.75 4.03
CA LEU A 306 7.74 13.59 4.08
C LEU A 306 9.19 14.00 3.82
N GLN A 307 9.45 14.89 2.87
CA GLN A 307 10.80 15.37 2.56
C GLN A 307 11.43 16.09 3.76
N GLN A 308 10.67 16.93 4.47
CA GLN A 308 11.16 17.58 5.69
C GLN A 308 11.47 16.55 6.78
N ILE A 309 10.60 15.55 6.98
CA ILE A 309 10.83 14.49 7.97
C ILE A 309 12.07 13.67 7.60
N ARG A 310 12.27 13.30 6.32
CA ARG A 310 13.48 12.60 5.83
C ARG A 310 14.75 13.35 6.24
N GLU A 311 14.81 14.64 5.99
CA GLU A 311 15.98 15.46 6.30
C GLU A 311 16.27 15.50 7.81
N LEU A 312 15.23 15.60 8.63
CA LEU A 312 15.36 15.59 10.09
C LEU A 312 15.81 14.22 10.61
N VAL A 313 15.26 13.13 10.07
CA VAL A 313 15.67 11.76 10.41
C VAL A 313 17.13 11.50 10.03
N ILE A 314 17.55 11.92 8.83
CA ILE A 314 18.96 11.82 8.41
C ILE A 314 19.87 12.65 9.33
N LYS A 315 19.45 13.84 9.76
CA LYS A 315 20.22 14.67 10.72
C LYS A 315 20.37 13.96 12.06
N ILE A 316 19.29 13.39 12.59
CA ILE A 316 19.33 12.59 13.82
C ILE A 316 20.31 11.44 13.66
N ARG A 317 20.17 10.61 12.60
CA ARG A 317 21.06 9.46 12.36
C ARG A 317 22.54 9.83 12.21
N LYS A 318 22.84 11.07 11.81
CA LYS A 318 24.20 11.64 11.73
C LYS A 318 24.70 12.31 13.01
N GLU A 319 23.94 12.27 14.10
CA GLU A 319 24.21 12.96 15.37
C GLU A 319 24.20 14.50 15.26
N ILE A 320 23.43 15.06 14.30
CA ILE A 320 23.37 16.49 14.04
C ILE A 320 22.08 17.07 14.63
N ASN A 321 22.20 18.00 15.59
CA ASN A 321 21.07 18.77 16.16
C ASN A 321 19.89 17.87 16.57
N ILE A 322 20.16 16.78 17.30
CA ILE A 322 19.21 15.70 17.59
C ILE A 322 17.93 16.25 18.23
N GLN A 323 18.02 16.95 19.36
CA GLN A 323 16.84 17.43 20.10
C GLN A 323 15.96 18.36 19.26
N ASN A 324 16.56 19.38 18.63
CA ASN A 324 15.85 20.29 17.74
C ASN A 324 15.20 19.56 16.54
N SER A 325 15.81 18.48 16.06
CA SER A 325 15.22 17.68 14.99
C SER A 325 14.02 16.87 15.48
N ILE A 326 14.09 16.30 16.69
CA ILE A 326 12.98 15.60 17.35
C ILE A 326 11.81 16.56 17.62
N ASP A 327 12.10 17.76 18.13
CA ASP A 327 11.09 18.77 18.43
C ASP A 327 10.33 19.19 17.15
N LYS A 328 11.06 19.44 16.05
CA LYS A 328 10.47 19.76 14.74
C LYS A 328 9.66 18.62 14.14
N ILE A 329 10.16 17.39 14.28
CA ILE A 329 9.44 16.20 13.84
C ILE A 329 8.10 16.10 14.59
N THR A 330 8.10 16.34 15.90
CA THR A 330 6.89 16.31 16.74
C THR A 330 5.90 17.41 16.35
N GLU A 331 6.41 18.62 16.08
CA GLU A 331 5.61 19.73 15.55
C GLU A 331 4.93 19.36 14.22
N LEU A 332 5.66 18.75 13.29
CA LEU A 332 5.12 18.31 11.99
C LEU A 332 3.98 17.30 12.15
N TYR A 333 4.03 16.40 13.13
CA TYR A 333 2.91 15.48 13.40
C TYR A 333 1.65 16.20 13.84
N SER A 334 1.82 17.24 14.65
CA SER A 334 0.71 18.04 15.19
C SER A 334 0.06 18.94 14.14
N GLN A 335 0.72 19.18 13.00
CA GLN A 335 0.15 19.98 11.92
C GLN A 335 -1.08 19.28 11.33
N THR A 336 -2.20 19.99 11.35
CA THR A 336 -3.48 19.45 10.90
C THR A 336 -3.71 19.59 9.40
N THR A 337 -2.82 20.25 8.65
CA THR A 337 -3.04 20.59 7.23
C THR A 337 -3.32 19.36 6.36
N VAL A 338 -2.47 18.32 6.43
CA VAL A 338 -2.69 17.08 5.67
C VAL A 338 -3.92 16.34 6.18
N SER A 339 -4.08 16.21 7.50
CA SER A 339 -5.24 15.55 8.12
C SER A 339 -6.58 16.21 7.72
N ASN A 340 -6.64 17.54 7.74
CA ASN A 340 -7.82 18.31 7.36
C ASN A 340 -8.14 18.14 5.88
N SER A 341 -7.11 18.11 5.02
CA SER A 341 -7.29 17.94 3.58
C SER A 341 -7.77 16.52 3.25
N LEU A 342 -7.22 15.50 3.92
CA LEU A 342 -7.68 14.11 3.82
C LEU A 342 -9.12 13.95 4.29
N GLN A 343 -9.49 14.61 5.41
CA GLN A 343 -10.87 14.56 5.90
C GLN A 343 -11.85 15.25 4.94
N LYS A 344 -11.49 16.42 4.40
CA LYS A 344 -12.30 17.11 3.39
C LYS A 344 -12.54 16.23 2.17
N LEU A 345 -11.49 15.63 1.61
CA LEU A 345 -11.63 14.72 0.48
C LEU A 345 -12.49 13.50 0.86
N THR A 346 -12.30 12.92 2.05
CA THR A 346 -13.13 11.81 2.54
C THR A 346 -14.62 12.15 2.52
N ASN A 347 -14.98 13.35 3.00
CA ASN A 347 -16.36 13.83 3.00
C ASN A 347 -16.91 13.95 1.56
N ILE A 348 -16.14 14.56 0.65
CA ILE A 348 -16.51 14.67 -0.79
C ILE A 348 -16.76 13.28 -1.39
N LEU A 349 -15.88 12.31 -1.12
CA LEU A 349 -16.04 10.96 -1.64
C LEU A 349 -17.25 10.23 -1.02
N ASP A 350 -17.62 10.53 0.22
CA ASP A 350 -18.81 9.98 0.88
C ASP A 350 -20.11 10.56 0.32
N GLU A 351 -20.12 11.85 -0.01
CA GLU A 351 -21.20 12.53 -0.72
C GLU A 351 -21.39 11.93 -2.12
N LEU A 352 -20.32 11.81 -2.91
CA LEU A 352 -20.36 11.19 -4.24
C LEU A 352 -20.83 9.73 -4.18
N LYS A 353 -20.41 8.98 -3.16
CA LYS A 353 -20.89 7.61 -2.95
C LYS A 353 -22.38 7.56 -2.67
N THR A 354 -22.88 8.48 -1.85
CA THR A 354 -24.31 8.60 -1.56
C THR A 354 -25.09 8.96 -2.81
N LYS A 355 -24.56 9.88 -3.62
CA LYS A 355 -25.11 10.25 -4.92
C LYS A 355 -25.16 9.08 -5.90
N GLY A 356 -24.07 8.33 -6.04
CA GLY A 356 -24.02 7.16 -6.91
C GLY A 356 -25.05 6.08 -6.53
N LYS A 357 -25.29 5.88 -5.23
CA LYS A 357 -26.37 4.98 -4.76
C LYS A 357 -27.76 5.49 -5.17
N LEU A 358 -28.00 6.81 -5.09
CA LEU A 358 -29.24 7.41 -5.59
C LEU A 358 -29.39 7.16 -7.09
N ILE A 359 -28.36 7.46 -7.88
CA ILE A 359 -28.37 7.25 -9.34
C ILE A 359 -28.73 5.80 -9.68
N THR A 360 -28.08 4.85 -9.01
CA THR A 360 -28.38 3.42 -9.18
C THR A 360 -29.83 3.09 -8.82
N LYS A 361 -30.38 3.68 -7.74
CA LYS A 361 -31.77 3.50 -7.34
C LYS A 361 -32.75 4.08 -8.36
N LEU A 362 -32.45 5.26 -8.91
CA LEU A 362 -33.25 5.92 -9.94
C LEU A 362 -33.32 5.06 -11.20
N GLN A 363 -32.16 4.61 -11.70
CA GLN A 363 -32.07 3.77 -12.91
C GLN A 363 -32.81 2.44 -12.74
N LYS A 364 -32.70 1.79 -11.58
CA LYS A 364 -33.46 0.56 -11.28
C LYS A 364 -34.97 0.75 -11.35
N ASN A 365 -35.45 1.97 -11.13
CA ASN A 365 -36.86 2.32 -11.19
C ASN A 365 -37.24 3.00 -12.52
N GLY A 366 -36.38 2.94 -13.55
CA GLY A 366 -36.69 3.45 -14.88
C GLY A 366 -36.44 4.95 -15.08
N PHE A 367 -35.85 5.65 -14.10
CA PHE A 367 -35.42 7.04 -14.28
C PHE A 367 -34.09 7.13 -15.02
N GLU A 368 -34.02 8.04 -15.98
CA GLU A 368 -32.77 8.56 -16.53
C GLU A 368 -32.20 9.64 -15.61
N TYR A 369 -30.94 9.51 -15.20
CA TYR A 369 -30.27 10.53 -14.40
C TYR A 369 -29.55 11.56 -15.29
N CYS A 370 -29.85 12.83 -15.05
CA CYS A 370 -29.25 13.98 -15.71
C CYS A 370 -28.67 14.96 -14.69
N ASN A 371 -27.35 15.20 -14.73
CA ASN A 371 -26.74 16.33 -14.06
C ASN A 371 -26.92 17.58 -14.93
N VAL A 372 -27.72 18.54 -14.48
CA VAL A 372 -28.10 19.69 -15.32
C VAL A 372 -26.91 20.61 -15.61
N ALA A 373 -25.88 20.60 -14.77
CA ALA A 373 -24.64 21.33 -15.01
C ALA A 373 -23.98 20.92 -16.34
N ASN A 374 -24.07 19.63 -16.72
CA ASN A 374 -23.52 19.13 -17.98
C ASN A 374 -24.24 19.66 -19.22
N LEU A 375 -25.46 20.20 -19.05
CA LEU A 375 -26.24 20.83 -20.11
C LEU A 375 -25.97 22.34 -20.21
N GLY A 376 -25.02 22.86 -19.43
CA GLY A 376 -24.75 24.29 -19.33
C GLY A 376 -25.84 25.06 -18.60
N ILE A 377 -26.72 24.38 -17.85
CA ILE A 377 -27.75 25.03 -17.05
C ILE A 377 -27.10 25.66 -15.82
N ARG A 378 -27.17 26.99 -15.74
CA ARG A 378 -26.64 27.83 -14.65
C ARG A 378 -27.77 28.51 -13.91
N ASN A 379 -27.49 28.96 -12.69
CA ASN A 379 -28.49 29.61 -11.81
C ASN A 379 -29.07 30.91 -12.39
N GLU A 380 -28.42 31.50 -13.40
CA GLU A 380 -28.80 32.75 -14.05
C GLU A 380 -29.83 32.58 -15.19
N LEU A 381 -30.08 31.34 -15.63
CA LEU A 381 -31.02 31.07 -16.73
C LEU A 381 -32.47 31.26 -16.27
N ALA A 382 -33.29 31.82 -17.17
CA ALA A 382 -34.73 31.91 -16.92
C ALA A 382 -35.37 30.51 -16.91
N GLU A 383 -36.39 30.31 -16.08
CA GLU A 383 -37.10 29.02 -15.95
C GLU A 383 -37.58 28.47 -17.31
N SER A 384 -38.08 29.34 -18.20
CA SER A 384 -38.48 28.94 -19.56
C SER A 384 -37.34 28.33 -20.37
N GLN A 385 -36.13 28.88 -20.26
CA GLN A 385 -34.94 28.36 -20.95
C GLN A 385 -34.51 27.01 -20.37
N ILE A 386 -34.63 26.84 -19.05
CA ILE A 386 -34.32 25.57 -18.36
C ILE A 386 -35.29 24.47 -18.83
N ILE A 387 -36.59 24.79 -18.89
CA ILE A 387 -37.64 23.89 -19.39
C ILE A 387 -37.37 23.52 -20.85
N ASP A 388 -37.07 24.49 -21.71
CA ASP A 388 -36.76 24.27 -23.13
C ASP A 388 -35.55 23.34 -23.32
N ILE A 389 -34.48 23.53 -22.53
CA ILE A 389 -33.28 22.67 -22.59
C ILE A 389 -33.58 21.24 -22.14
N LEU A 390 -34.36 21.06 -21.06
CA LEU A 390 -34.60 19.74 -20.46
C LEU A 390 -35.66 18.92 -21.21
N PHE A 391 -36.76 19.55 -21.65
CA PHE A 391 -37.78 18.89 -22.46
C PHE A 391 -37.34 18.74 -23.92
N GLY A 392 -36.74 19.78 -24.51
CA GLY A 392 -36.52 19.86 -25.95
C GLY A 392 -37.84 19.70 -26.72
N ASN A 393 -37.83 18.87 -27.76
CA ASN A 393 -39.03 18.54 -28.56
C ASN A 393 -39.75 17.25 -28.10
N ASP A 394 -39.40 16.70 -26.93
CA ASP A 394 -39.92 15.40 -26.48
C ASP A 394 -41.10 15.57 -25.53
N SER A 395 -42.31 15.41 -26.05
CA SER A 395 -43.55 15.52 -25.29
C SER A 395 -43.85 14.30 -24.40
N GLN A 396 -43.01 13.26 -24.45
CA GLN A 396 -43.18 12.01 -23.67
C GLN A 396 -42.16 11.92 -22.53
N LYS A 397 -41.69 13.06 -22.00
CA LYS A 397 -40.84 13.13 -20.81
C LYS A 397 -41.60 13.63 -19.59
N ALA A 398 -41.32 13.04 -18.44
CA ALA A 398 -41.66 13.61 -17.14
C ALA A 398 -40.37 13.89 -16.36
N LEU A 399 -40.21 15.13 -15.90
CA LEU A 399 -39.01 15.60 -15.21
C LEU A 399 -39.26 15.75 -13.71
N LEU A 400 -38.38 15.15 -12.91
CA LEU A 400 -38.27 15.41 -11.47
C LEU A 400 -37.09 16.34 -11.23
N PHE A 401 -37.37 17.62 -10.96
CA PHE A 401 -36.35 18.59 -10.59
C PHE A 401 -36.04 18.47 -9.10
N SER A 402 -34.76 18.32 -8.75
CA SER A 402 -34.34 18.20 -7.35
C SER A 402 -32.88 18.59 -7.21
N ASN A 403 -32.51 19.09 -6.03
CA ASN A 403 -31.13 19.10 -5.55
C ASN A 403 -31.03 18.21 -4.30
N ASP A 404 -29.82 17.99 -3.80
CA ASP A 404 -29.62 17.16 -2.60
C ASP A 404 -30.26 17.77 -1.34
N THR A 405 -30.35 19.11 -1.24
CA THR A 405 -30.98 19.81 -0.11
C THR A 405 -32.48 19.49 -0.02
N PHE A 406 -33.23 19.66 -1.09
CA PHE A 406 -34.68 19.36 -1.13
C PHE A 406 -34.97 17.91 -0.76
N ARG A 407 -34.16 16.96 -1.27
CA ARG A 407 -34.32 15.54 -0.95
C ARG A 407 -34.07 15.25 0.54
N ASN A 408 -33.09 15.91 1.15
CA ASN A 408 -32.70 15.64 2.52
C ASN A 408 -33.62 16.35 3.54
N ASP A 409 -34.02 17.59 3.24
CA ASP A 409 -34.79 18.43 4.16
C ASP A 409 -36.30 18.22 4.03
N ASP A 410 -36.79 17.81 2.86
CA ASP A 410 -38.21 17.54 2.56
C ASP A 410 -38.41 16.15 1.95
N GLN A 411 -37.92 15.14 2.67
CA GLN A 411 -37.91 13.76 2.21
C GLN A 411 -39.32 13.20 1.95
N GLU A 412 -40.33 13.68 2.69
CA GLU A 412 -41.72 13.23 2.53
C GLU A 412 -42.30 13.69 1.20
N ASN A 413 -42.19 14.98 0.86
CA ASN A 413 -42.65 15.48 -0.43
C ASN A 413 -41.84 14.90 -1.59
N TRP A 414 -40.53 14.77 -1.44
CA TRP A 414 -39.70 14.11 -2.45
C TRP A 414 -40.18 12.67 -2.72
N THR A 415 -40.46 11.91 -1.66
CA THR A 415 -40.94 10.51 -1.78
C THR A 415 -42.32 10.45 -2.43
N LYS A 416 -43.20 11.41 -2.12
CA LYS A 416 -44.53 11.53 -2.73
C LYS A 416 -44.44 11.79 -4.23
N LEU A 417 -43.68 12.81 -4.65
CA LEU A 417 -43.48 13.16 -6.06
C LEU A 417 -42.85 11.99 -6.84
N TYR A 418 -41.81 11.40 -6.25
CA TYR A 418 -41.15 10.22 -6.80
C TYR A 418 -42.13 9.05 -7.03
N SER A 419 -43.00 8.77 -6.06
CA SER A 419 -43.98 7.68 -6.14
C SER A 419 -45.08 7.97 -7.17
N GLN A 420 -45.53 9.22 -7.26
CA GLN A 420 -46.53 9.65 -8.25
C GLN A 420 -46.01 9.45 -9.69
N MET A 421 -44.80 9.91 -9.99
CA MET A 421 -44.20 9.74 -11.32
C MET A 421 -44.00 8.27 -11.70
N MET A 422 -43.65 7.43 -10.72
CA MET A 422 -43.57 5.98 -10.91
C MET A 422 -44.92 5.36 -11.26
N GLU A 423 -46.01 5.84 -10.66
CA GLU A 423 -47.36 5.37 -10.97
C GLU A 423 -47.83 5.85 -12.35
N GLU A 424 -47.53 7.09 -12.71
CA GLU A 424 -47.80 7.64 -14.05
C GLU A 424 -47.08 6.87 -15.16
N SER A 425 -45.81 6.51 -14.97
CA SER A 425 -45.06 5.70 -15.94
C SER A 425 -45.61 4.28 -16.09
N LYS A 426 -46.16 3.68 -15.03
CA LYS A 426 -46.86 2.39 -15.14
C LYS A 426 -48.11 2.50 -16.01
N ASN A 427 -48.80 3.63 -15.95
CA ASN A 427 -50.01 3.91 -16.71
C ASN A 427 -49.72 4.39 -18.14
N ASN A 428 -48.50 4.89 -18.41
CA ASN A 428 -48.04 5.29 -19.73
C ASN A 428 -46.65 4.74 -20.05
N SER A 429 -46.60 3.60 -20.75
CA SER A 429 -45.35 2.94 -21.14
C SER A 429 -44.42 3.75 -22.06
N GLN A 430 -44.92 4.82 -22.70
CA GLN A 430 -44.10 5.71 -23.52
C GLN A 430 -43.46 6.85 -22.71
N LEU A 431 -43.89 7.04 -21.46
CA LEU A 431 -43.40 8.12 -20.60
C LEU A 431 -41.99 7.81 -20.09
N ARG A 432 -41.03 8.64 -20.50
CA ARG A 432 -39.66 8.61 -20.01
C ARG A 432 -39.53 9.44 -18.76
N LEU A 433 -39.13 8.81 -17.65
CA LEU A 433 -38.87 9.50 -16.40
C LEU A 433 -37.43 10.00 -16.39
N VAL A 434 -37.23 11.29 -16.09
CA VAL A 434 -35.90 11.91 -16.02
C VAL A 434 -35.76 12.61 -14.67
N TYR A 435 -34.68 12.30 -13.94
CA TYR A 435 -34.28 13.01 -12.74
C TYR A 435 -33.27 14.09 -13.11
N ALA A 436 -33.68 15.35 -13.01
CA ALA A 436 -32.85 16.51 -13.32
C ALA A 436 -32.26 17.06 -12.02
N ASP A 437 -30.95 16.88 -11.87
CA ASP A 437 -30.20 17.18 -10.66
C ASP A 437 -29.50 18.54 -10.73
N PHE A 438 -29.90 19.46 -9.85
CA PHE A 438 -29.38 20.83 -9.74
C PHE A 438 -28.28 20.98 -8.68
N THR A 439 -27.81 19.88 -8.09
CA THR A 439 -26.83 19.96 -6.98
C THR A 439 -25.52 20.66 -7.39
N TYR A 440 -25.11 20.52 -8.65
CA TYR A 440 -23.85 21.04 -9.16
C TYR A 440 -24.03 22.23 -10.12
N SER A 441 -25.25 22.75 -10.31
CA SER A 441 -25.46 23.96 -11.10
C SER A 441 -25.05 25.18 -10.27
N THR A 442 -24.00 25.86 -10.73
CA THR A 442 -23.50 27.11 -10.13
C THR A 442 -24.11 28.34 -10.78
#